data_AF-A0A835GYQ1-F1
#
_entry.id   AF-A0A835GYQ1-F1
#
_cell.length_a   1.000
_cell.length_b   1.000
_cell.length_c   1.000
_cell.angle_alpha   90.00
_cell.angle_beta   90.00
_cell.angle_gamma   90.00
#
_symmetry.space_group_name_H-M   'P 1'
#
loop_
_entity.id
_entity.type
_entity.pdbx_description
1 polymer ?
#
loop_
_entity_poly.entity_id
_entity_poly.type
_entity_poly.pdbx_seq_one_letter_code
_entity_poly.pdbx_strand_id
1 'polypeptide(L)'
;MKPPYGITYFDRPTGRCSDGRMIIDFIGLGLPFLPAYLRHTNIQDFKQGVAFGVAGATAIDVPFFTSIGLTTTSNHSLRVQIGCFKDLLPALCGSPSCK
;
A
#
# COMPACT_ATOMS: atom_id res chain seq x y z
N MET A 1 -11.13 -7.82 1.04
CA MET A 1 -11.09 -9.04 0.20
C MET A 1 -11.68 -10.20 0.99
N LYS A 2 -12.59 -10.96 0.37
CA LYS A 2 -13.19 -12.19 0.95
C LYS A 2 -12.29 -13.40 0.62
N PRO A 3 -12.43 -14.57 1.28
CA PRO A 3 -11.73 -15.78 0.84
C PRO A 3 -11.82 -15.97 -0.70
N PRO A 4 -10.75 -16.43 -1.37
CA PRO A 4 -9.61 -17.17 -0.81
C PRO A 4 -8.43 -16.33 -0.30
N TYR A 5 -8.39 -15.01 -0.43
CA TYR A 5 -7.15 -14.22 -0.21
C TYR A 5 -6.55 -14.26 1.22
N GLY A 6 -5.59 -15.16 1.46
CA GLY A 6 -4.74 -15.24 2.64
C GLY A 6 -4.89 -16.56 3.41
N ILE A 7 -5.66 -17.52 2.89
CA ILE A 7 -5.94 -18.80 3.53
C ILE A 7 -4.71 -19.71 3.48
N THR A 8 -3.99 -19.76 2.36
CA THR A 8 -2.85 -20.70 2.20
C THR A 8 -1.67 -20.40 3.13
N TYR A 9 -1.43 -19.14 3.52
CA TYR A 9 -0.27 -18.77 4.36
C TYR A 9 -0.64 -18.12 5.70
N PHE A 10 -1.70 -17.31 5.76
CA PHE A 10 -2.04 -16.55 6.96
C PHE A 10 -3.23 -17.14 7.73
N ASP A 11 -3.87 -18.19 7.19
CA ASP A 11 -5.10 -18.82 7.69
C ASP A 11 -6.26 -17.84 7.92
N ARG A 12 -6.20 -16.64 7.31
CA ARG A 12 -7.23 -15.62 7.43
C ARG A 12 -7.19 -14.61 6.28
N PRO A 13 -8.32 -13.95 5.95
CA PRO A 13 -8.33 -12.84 5.03
C PRO A 13 -7.41 -11.69 5.49
N THR A 14 -6.41 -11.36 4.67
CA THR A 14 -5.44 -10.28 5.00
C THR A 14 -5.77 -8.96 4.31
N GLY A 15 -6.58 -8.98 3.27
CA GLY A 15 -6.81 -7.83 2.39
C GLY A 15 -5.77 -7.70 1.27
N ARG A 16 -4.79 -8.61 1.19
CA ARG A 16 -3.78 -8.68 0.13
C ARG A 16 -4.33 -9.44 -1.08
N CYS A 17 -3.89 -9.08 -2.28
CA CYS A 17 -4.33 -9.72 -3.54
C CYS A 17 -3.61 -11.06 -3.82
N SER A 18 -3.42 -11.87 -2.78
CA SER A 18 -2.78 -13.18 -2.88
C SER A 18 -3.40 -14.11 -1.84
N ASP A 19 -3.39 -15.41 -2.12
CA ASP A 19 -3.73 -16.44 -1.13
C ASP A 19 -2.57 -16.70 -0.13
N GLY A 20 -1.39 -16.14 -0.42
CA GLY A 20 -0.23 -16.23 0.44
C GLY A 20 0.57 -14.93 0.50
N ARG A 21 1.90 -15.08 0.59
CA ARG A 21 2.83 -13.95 0.60
C ARG A 21 2.87 -13.22 -0.75
N MET A 22 3.18 -11.93 -0.72
CA MET A 22 3.43 -11.09 -1.90
C MET A 22 4.94 -10.90 -2.08
N ILE A 23 5.38 -10.47 -3.28
CA ILE A 23 6.81 -10.27 -3.59
C ILE A 23 7.55 -9.40 -2.56
N ILE A 24 6.89 -8.37 -2.02
CA ILE A 24 7.45 -7.48 -1.00
C ILE A 24 7.83 -8.20 0.30
N ASP A 25 7.16 -9.31 0.63
CA ASP A 25 7.46 -10.12 1.82
C ASP A 25 8.77 -10.90 1.65
N PHE A 26 9.19 -11.15 0.41
CA PHE A 26 10.45 -11.81 0.09
C PHE A 26 11.60 -10.82 -0.11
N ILE A 27 11.30 -9.55 -0.32
CA ILE A 27 12.31 -8.48 -0.36
C ILE A 27 12.67 -8.09 1.08
N GLY A 28 11.67 -8.00 1.97
CA GLY A 28 11.86 -7.72 3.39
C GLY A 28 12.17 -8.96 4.23
N LEU A 29 13.10 -9.82 3.80
CA LEU A 29 13.44 -11.03 4.57
C LEU A 29 13.91 -10.68 5.99
N GLY A 30 13.24 -11.26 6.98
CA GLY A 30 13.52 -11.01 8.40
C GLY A 30 12.78 -9.80 9.00
N LEU A 31 11.97 -9.07 8.21
CA LEU A 31 11.11 -8.02 8.71
C LEU A 31 9.66 -8.52 8.94
N PRO A 32 8.93 -7.93 9.89
CA PRO A 32 7.50 -8.16 10.05
C PRO A 32 6.71 -7.79 8.78
N PHE A 33 5.54 -8.43 8.59
CA PHE A 33 4.71 -8.16 7.43
C PHE A 33 4.25 -6.70 7.39
N LEU A 34 4.46 -6.06 6.24
CA LEU A 34 4.10 -4.66 6.06
C LEU A 34 2.57 -4.47 6.17
N PRO A 35 2.09 -3.59 7.08
CA PRO A 35 0.70 -3.17 7.11
C PRO A 35 0.36 -2.33 5.87
N ALA A 36 -0.91 -2.32 5.49
CA ALA A 36 -1.40 -1.45 4.43
C ALA A 36 -1.64 -0.03 4.96
N TYR A 37 -1.14 0.99 4.27
CA TYR A 37 -1.27 2.39 4.67
C TYR A 37 -2.73 2.79 4.97
N LEU A 38 -3.66 2.42 4.10
CA LEU A 38 -5.08 2.77 4.23
C LEU A 38 -5.83 2.03 5.35
N ARG A 39 -5.21 1.04 6.00
CA ARG A 39 -5.86 0.21 7.03
C ARG A 39 -5.57 0.69 8.45
N HIS A 40 -4.54 1.52 8.63
CA HIS A 40 -4.05 1.93 9.94
C HIS A 40 -4.02 3.46 10.03
N THR A 41 -4.40 3.97 11.20
CA THR A 41 -4.40 5.42 11.48
C THR A 41 -3.31 5.81 12.49
N ASN A 42 -2.71 4.84 13.19
CA ASN A 42 -1.68 5.08 14.19
C ASN A 42 -0.29 4.94 13.56
N ILE A 43 0.52 5.99 13.66
CA ILE A 43 1.88 5.98 13.12
C ILE A 43 2.80 4.94 13.76
N GLN A 44 2.51 4.54 15.00
CA GLN A 44 3.28 3.49 15.66
C GLN A 44 3.22 2.16 14.89
N ASP A 45 2.12 1.93 14.14
CA ASP A 45 1.94 0.73 13.32
C ASP A 45 2.90 0.71 12.12
N PHE A 46 3.43 1.87 11.70
CA PHE A 46 4.29 2.01 10.53
C PHE A 46 5.78 2.02 10.85
N LYS A 47 6.16 1.90 12.13
CA LYS A 47 7.57 1.93 12.57
C LYS A 47 8.44 0.85 11.92
N GLN A 48 7.85 -0.29 11.60
CA GLN A 48 8.54 -1.44 10.98
C GLN A 48 8.38 -1.46 9.45
N GLY A 49 7.79 -0.39 8.89
CA GLY A 49 7.50 -0.25 7.47
C GLY A 49 5.99 -0.25 7.19
N VAL A 50 5.65 0.11 5.95
CA VAL A 50 4.26 0.22 5.48
C VAL A 50 4.22 0.01 3.95
N ALA A 51 3.14 -0.60 3.46
CA ALA A 51 2.86 -0.75 2.04
C ALA A 51 1.78 0.24 1.58
N PHE A 52 2.07 1.04 0.56
CA PHE A 52 1.15 2.04 -0.02
C PHE A 52 0.37 1.53 -1.24
N GLY A 53 0.70 0.34 -1.74
CA GLY A 53 0.10 -0.23 -2.93
C GLY A 53 -1.40 -0.47 -2.78
N VAL A 54 -2.17 -0.05 -3.79
CA VAL A 54 -3.61 -0.30 -3.89
C VAL A 54 -3.90 -1.16 -5.11
N ALA A 55 -4.70 -2.20 -4.93
CA ALA A 55 -5.12 -3.07 -6.03
C ALA A 55 -5.89 -2.27 -7.10
N GLY A 56 -5.55 -2.47 -8.38
CA GLY A 56 -6.16 -1.73 -9.48
C GLY A 56 -5.71 -0.27 -9.61
N ALA A 57 -4.67 0.14 -8.88
CA ALA A 57 -4.02 1.43 -9.08
C ALA A 57 -3.35 1.52 -10.46
N THR A 58 -3.37 2.72 -11.02
CA THR A 58 -2.75 3.04 -12.30
C THR A 58 -1.42 3.76 -12.11
N ALA A 59 -0.53 3.70 -13.10
CA ALA A 59 0.73 4.45 -13.06
C ALA A 59 0.50 5.97 -13.10
N ILE A 60 -0.48 6.41 -13.88
CA ILE A 60 -0.86 7.82 -14.08
C ILE A 60 -2.28 8.07 -13.56
N ASP A 61 -2.68 9.33 -13.46
CA ASP A 61 -3.94 9.72 -12.82
C ASP A 61 -5.18 9.44 -13.68
N VAL A 62 -6.31 9.30 -12.99
CA VAL A 62 -7.65 9.10 -13.57
C VAL A 62 -7.98 10.06 -14.72
N PRO A 63 -7.67 11.38 -14.66
CA PRO A 63 -8.03 12.30 -15.74
C PRO A 63 -7.47 11.92 -17.13
N PHE A 64 -6.31 11.27 -17.18
CA PHE A 64 -5.78 10.75 -18.46
C PHE A 64 -6.69 9.68 -19.04
N PHE A 65 -7.16 8.74 -18.23
CA PHE A 65 -8.05 7.67 -18.70
C PHE A 65 -9.40 8.23 -19.11
N THR A 66 -9.95 9.16 -18.34
CA THR A 66 -11.22 9.83 -18.68
C THR A 66 -11.12 10.60 -20.00
N SER A 67 -9.98 11.24 -20.31
CA SER A 67 -9.82 11.99 -21.56
C SER A 67 -9.80 11.12 -22.81
N ILE A 68 -9.47 9.84 -22.67
CA ILE A 68 -9.51 8.84 -23.76
C ILE A 68 -10.74 7.91 -23.68
N GLY A 69 -11.74 8.27 -22.87
CA GLY A 69 -12.99 7.52 -22.74
C GLY A 69 -12.88 6.22 -21.93
N LEU A 70 -11.84 6.04 -21.14
CA LEU A 70 -11.64 4.88 -20.27
C LEU A 70 -12.03 5.18 -18.82
N THR A 71 -12.51 4.15 -18.11
CA THR A 71 -12.81 4.20 -16.67
C THR A 71 -11.72 3.47 -15.87
N THR A 72 -11.52 3.89 -14.63
CA THR A 72 -10.56 3.27 -13.70
C THR A 72 -11.30 2.72 -12.49
N THR A 73 -10.78 1.66 -11.88
CA THR A 73 -11.36 1.04 -10.68
C THR A 73 -10.89 1.67 -9.38
N SER A 74 -9.92 2.58 -9.44
CA SER A 74 -9.28 3.21 -8.29
C SER A 74 -8.78 4.61 -8.66
N ASN A 75 -8.87 5.54 -7.71
CA ASN A 75 -8.26 6.87 -7.81
C ASN A 75 -6.86 6.95 -7.17
N HIS A 76 -6.31 5.81 -6.71
CA HIS A 76 -5.01 5.74 -6.03
C HIS A 76 -3.86 5.51 -7.03
N SER A 77 -3.68 6.41 -7.98
CA SER A 77 -2.57 6.34 -8.93
C SER A 77 -1.20 6.27 -8.21
N LEU A 78 -0.15 5.86 -8.91
CA LEU A 78 1.21 5.86 -8.34
C LEU A 78 1.60 7.24 -7.80
N ARG A 79 1.20 8.33 -8.47
CA ARG A 79 1.41 9.69 -7.97
C ARG A 79 0.72 9.92 -6.63
N VAL A 80 -0.53 9.47 -6.48
CA VAL A 80 -1.28 9.55 -5.21
C VAL A 80 -0.60 8.72 -4.12
N GLN A 81 -0.13 7.51 -4.44
CA GLN A 81 0.60 6.66 -3.48
C GLN A 81 1.92 7.29 -3.01
N ILE A 82 2.66 7.94 -3.92
CA ILE A 82 3.85 8.73 -3.56
C ILE A 82 3.48 9.92 -2.68
N GLY A 83 2.33 10.56 -2.93
CA GLY A 83 1.77 11.59 -2.04
C GLY A 83 1.56 11.05 -0.63
N CYS A 84 0.86 9.92 -0.49
CA CYS A 84 0.66 9.26 0.81
C CYS A 84 1.98 8.94 1.52
N PHE A 85 3.00 8.50 0.79
CA PHE A 85 4.34 8.30 1.36
C PHE A 85 4.93 9.60 1.89
N LYS A 86 4.86 10.69 1.11
CA LYS A 86 5.36 12.01 1.51
C LYS A 86 4.61 12.57 2.72
N ASP A 87 3.30 12.35 2.80
CA ASP A 87 2.48 12.79 3.93
C ASP A 87 2.86 12.06 5.23
N LEU A 88 3.36 10.83 5.12
CA LEU A 88 3.82 10.05 6.27
C LEU A 88 5.21 10.49 6.75
N LEU A 89 6.07 11.01 5.86
CA LEU A 89 7.47 11.35 6.19
C LEU A 89 7.62 12.27 7.41
N PRO A 90 6.91 13.41 7.54
CA PRO A 90 7.07 14.30 8.69
C PRO A 90 6.74 13.62 10.02
N ALA A 91 5.81 12.68 10.00
CA ALA A 91 5.34 12.02 11.20
C ALA A 91 6.28 10.87 11.62
N LEU A 92 7.02 10.28 10.67
CA LEU A 92 8.11 9.33 10.96
C LEU A 92 9.40 10.03 11.37
N CYS A 93 9.66 11.20 10.78
CA CYS A 93 10.88 11.96 10.98
C CYS A 93 10.74 12.95 12.14
N GLY A 94 11.07 12.49 13.34
CA GLY A 94 11.11 13.34 14.54
C GLY A 94 12.20 14.44 14.54
N SER A 95 12.89 14.70 13.43
CA SER A 95 13.90 15.76 13.32
C SER A 95 13.89 16.45 11.94
N PRO A 96 14.29 17.73 11.88
CA PRO A 96 14.30 18.54 10.65
C PRO A 96 15.35 18.12 9.61
N SER A 97 16.18 17.11 9.90
CA SER A 97 17.21 16.58 9.00
C SER A 97 16.68 15.60 7.95
N CYS A 98 15.41 15.20 8.05
CA CYS A 98 14.76 14.35 7.07
C CYS A 98 14.30 15.22 5.89
N LYS A 99 15.23 15.55 4.99
CA LYS A 99 15.00 16.24 3.72
C LYS A 99 15.65 15.46 2.60
#